data_AF-G5EEH5-F1
#
_entry.id   AF-G5EEH5-F1
#
_cell.length_a   1.000
_cell.length_b   1.000
_cell.length_c   1.000
_cell.angle_alpha   90.00
_cell.angle_beta   90.00
_cell.angle_gamma   90.00
#
_symmetry.space_group_name_H-M   'P 1'
#
loop_
_entity.id
_entity.type
_entity.pdbx_description
1 polymer ?
#
loop_
_entity_poly.entity_id
_entity_poly.type
_entity_poly.pdbx_seq_one_letter_code
_entity_poly.pdbx_strand_id
1 'polypeptide(L)'
;MSDMSDLEDDQTGHCGSGEHSGPFDPKRHAREQHNALERRRRDNIKDMYTSLREVVPDANGERVQASRAVILKKAIESIEKGQSDSATLSVDVAEQESKNAKLREEIARLKAKKDPSSSQSIIQ
;
A
#
# COMPACT_ATOMS: atom_id res chain seq x y z
N MET A 1 -20.77 -11.61 31.64
CA MET A 1 -22.16 -11.64 31.15
C MET A 1 -22.47 -10.25 30.65
N SER A 2 -22.50 -10.08 29.33
CA SER A 2 -23.01 -8.87 28.67
C SER A 2 -23.97 -9.36 27.60
N ASP A 3 -25.24 -9.23 27.96
CA ASP A 3 -26.41 -9.44 27.12
C ASP A 3 -26.50 -8.25 26.15
N MET A 4 -26.41 -8.52 24.85
CA MET A 4 -26.58 -7.52 23.79
C MET A 4 -27.80 -7.96 23.01
N SER A 5 -28.92 -7.47 23.50
CA SER A 5 -30.26 -7.62 22.97
C SER A 5 -30.40 -7.03 21.56
N ASP A 6 -31.11 -7.77 20.73
CA ASP A 6 -32.11 -7.33 19.74
C ASP A 6 -31.77 -6.15 18.84
N LEU A 7 -31.34 -6.48 17.61
CA LEU A 7 -31.49 -5.62 16.45
C LEU A 7 -32.45 -6.32 15.48
N GLU A 8 -33.69 -5.87 15.57
CA GLU A 8 -34.76 -6.10 14.60
C GLU A 8 -34.29 -5.59 13.23
N ASP A 9 -33.93 -6.51 12.33
CA ASP A 9 -33.68 -6.17 10.92
C ASP A 9 -35.00 -6.34 10.16
N ASP A 10 -35.80 -5.28 10.18
CA ASP A 10 -36.98 -5.09 9.32
C ASP A 10 -36.54 -5.02 7.85
N GLN A 11 -36.23 -6.16 7.24
CA GLN A 11 -36.16 -6.26 5.79
C GLN A 11 -37.55 -6.53 5.25
N THR A 12 -38.35 -5.46 5.21
CA THR A 12 -39.54 -5.30 4.37
C THR A 12 -39.12 -5.20 2.89
N GLY A 13 -38.45 -6.25 2.41
CA GLY A 13 -38.05 -6.44 1.01
C GLY A 13 -39.16 -7.12 0.21
N HIS A 14 -40.21 -6.36 -0.09
CA HIS A 14 -41.19 -6.69 -1.12
C HIS A 14 -40.53 -6.74 -2.50
N CYS A 15 -40.40 -7.93 -3.12
CA CYS A 15 -40.74 -8.19 -4.53
C CYS A 15 -40.40 -9.62 -4.96
N GLY A 16 -41.25 -10.22 -5.79
CA GLY A 16 -40.89 -11.37 -6.63
C GLY A 16 -41.57 -12.69 -6.26
N SER A 17 -42.87 -12.77 -6.50
CA SER A 17 -43.69 -13.98 -6.48
C SER A 17 -43.08 -15.10 -7.33
N GLY A 18 -42.38 -16.02 -6.67
CA GLY A 18 -42.01 -17.33 -7.20
C GLY A 18 -42.50 -18.36 -6.21
N GLU A 19 -43.66 -18.94 -6.50
CA GLU A 19 -44.34 -19.97 -5.70
C GLU A 19 -43.45 -21.22 -5.58
N HIS A 20 -42.53 -21.22 -4.63
CA HIS A 20 -41.86 -22.41 -4.14
C HIS A 20 -42.51 -22.81 -2.81
N SER A 21 -43.75 -23.28 -2.88
CA SER A 21 -44.40 -24.03 -1.81
C SER A 21 -43.81 -25.45 -1.73
N GLY A 22 -42.51 -25.54 -1.46
CA GLY A 22 -41.84 -26.78 -1.10
C GLY A 22 -41.69 -26.84 0.43
N PRO A 23 -41.64 -28.04 1.04
CA PRO A 23 -41.36 -28.17 2.47
C PRO A 23 -40.10 -27.38 2.83
N PHE A 24 -40.18 -26.56 3.87
CA PHE A 24 -39.03 -25.85 4.44
C PHE A 24 -37.96 -26.89 4.80
N ASP A 25 -36.94 -27.02 3.95
CA ASP A 25 -35.80 -27.88 4.20
C ASP A 25 -34.68 -27.01 4.79
N PRO A 26 -34.47 -27.04 6.13
CA PRO A 26 -33.42 -26.25 6.76
C PRO A 26 -32.03 -26.53 6.19
N LYS A 27 -31.79 -27.74 5.66
CA LYS A 27 -30.51 -28.08 5.01
C LYS A 27 -30.36 -27.37 3.67
N ARG A 28 -31.44 -27.23 2.90
CA ARG A 28 -31.45 -26.47 1.64
C ARG A 28 -31.15 -24.99 1.92
N HIS A 29 -31.81 -24.40 2.91
CA HIS A 29 -31.57 -23.01 3.30
C HIS A 29 -30.13 -22.78 3.79
N ALA A 30 -29.57 -23.67 4.62
CA ALA A 30 -28.18 -23.57 5.06
C ALA A 30 -27.19 -23.60 3.88
N ARG A 31 -27.44 -24.45 2.87
CA ARG A 31 -26.63 -24.51 1.63
C ARG A 31 -26.77 -23.23 0.80
N GLU A 32 -27.97 -22.68 0.69
CA GLU A 32 -28.21 -21.42 -0.02
C GLU A 32 -27.49 -20.25 0.64
N GLN A 33 -27.59 -20.12 1.96
CA GLN A 33 -26.89 -19.09 2.73
C GLN A 33 -25.37 -19.21 2.59
N HIS A 34 -24.83 -20.42 2.73
CA HIS A 34 -23.41 -20.69 2.50
C HIS A 34 -22.97 -20.28 1.08
N ASN A 35 -23.75 -20.63 0.07
CA ASN A 35 -23.46 -20.26 -1.32
C ASN A 35 -23.50 -18.74 -1.55
N ALA A 36 -24.44 -18.04 -0.90
CA ALA A 36 -24.53 -16.58 -0.95
C ALA A 36 -23.32 -15.92 -0.27
N LEU A 37 -22.88 -16.43 0.87
CA LEU A 37 -21.68 -15.96 1.56
C LEU A 37 -20.43 -16.13 0.70
N GLU A 38 -20.25 -17.31 0.09
CA GLU A 38 -19.09 -17.57 -0.76
C GLU A 38 -19.11 -16.72 -2.05
N ARG A 39 -20.30 -16.38 -2.58
CA ARG A 39 -20.41 -15.39 -3.67
C ARG A 39 -19.84 -14.03 -3.25
N ARG A 40 -20.28 -13.50 -2.10
CA ARG A 40 -19.76 -12.23 -1.55
C ARG A 40 -18.25 -12.27 -1.34
N ARG A 41 -17.72 -13.37 -0.80
CA ARG A 41 -16.26 -13.55 -0.63
C ARG A 41 -15.52 -13.48 -1.96
N ARG A 42 -16.01 -14.16 -3.01
CA ARG A 42 -15.37 -14.13 -4.33
C ARG A 42 -15.42 -12.76 -4.98
N ASP A 43 -16.52 -12.03 -4.81
CA ASP A 43 -16.66 -10.68 -5.33
C ASP A 43 -15.67 -9.73 -4.65
N ASN A 44 -15.55 -9.80 -3.32
CA ASN A 44 -14.54 -9.03 -2.59
C ASN A 44 -13.11 -9.32 -3.05
N ILE A 45 -12.74 -10.59 -3.24
CA ILE A 45 -11.41 -10.96 -3.77
C ILE A 45 -11.21 -10.36 -5.17
N LYS A 46 -12.23 -10.38 -6.02
CA LYS A 46 -12.15 -9.82 -7.38
C LYS A 46 -11.94 -8.30 -7.35
N ASP A 47 -12.60 -7.61 -6.43
CA ASP A 47 -12.42 -6.17 -6.24
C ASP A 47 -11.00 -5.87 -5.74
N MET A 48 -10.48 -6.65 -4.78
CA MET A 48 -9.09 -6.52 -4.33
C MET A 48 -8.07 -6.68 -5.47
N TYR A 49 -8.28 -7.63 -6.39
CA TYR A 49 -7.42 -7.75 -7.58
C TYR A 49 -7.50 -6.52 -8.50
N THR A 50 -8.68 -5.91 -8.58
CA THR A 50 -8.89 -4.70 -9.38
C THR A 50 -8.12 -3.53 -8.76
N SER A 51 -8.28 -3.29 -7.46
CA SER A 51 -7.55 -2.25 -6.74
C SER A 51 -6.04 -2.50 -6.73
N LEU A 52 -5.59 -3.75 -6.58
CA LEU A 52 -4.17 -4.09 -6.61
C LEU A 52 -3.55 -3.78 -7.98
N ARG A 53 -4.24 -4.09 -9.07
CA ARG A 53 -3.78 -3.78 -10.43
C ARG A 53 -3.59 -2.28 -10.65
N GLU A 54 -4.44 -1.45 -10.05
CA GLU A 54 -4.37 0.02 -10.21
C GLU A 54 -3.13 0.62 -9.54
N VAL A 55 -2.66 0.02 -8.44
CA VAL A 55 -1.49 0.51 -7.69
C VAL A 55 -0.17 -0.16 -8.08
N VAL A 56 -0.21 -1.36 -8.66
CA VAL A 56 0.99 -2.09 -9.06
C VAL A 56 1.53 -1.54 -10.40
N PRO A 57 2.75 -0.98 -10.43
CA PRO A 57 3.35 -0.46 -11.66
C PRO A 57 3.47 -1.56 -12.73
N ASP A 58 3.34 -1.16 -14.00
CA ASP A 58 3.33 -2.03 -15.18
C ASP A 58 2.18 -3.05 -15.28
N ALA A 59 1.27 -3.16 -14.29
CA ALA A 59 0.08 -4.00 -14.42
C ALA A 59 -0.98 -3.39 -15.36
N ASN A 60 -0.87 -2.07 -15.62
CA ASN A 60 -1.73 -1.31 -16.51
C ASN A 60 -1.19 -1.19 -17.95
N GLY A 61 0.10 -1.47 -18.14
CA GLY A 61 0.76 -1.42 -19.44
C GLY A 61 0.49 -2.70 -20.22
N GLU A 62 0.00 -2.54 -21.44
CA GLU A 62 -0.36 -3.59 -22.39
C GLU A 62 -1.80 -4.13 -22.26
N ARG A 63 -2.51 -4.08 -23.38
CA ARG A 63 -3.98 -4.15 -23.58
C ARG A 63 -4.69 -5.42 -23.09
N VAL A 64 -4.01 -6.29 -22.37
CA VAL A 64 -4.55 -7.56 -21.88
C VAL A 64 -4.68 -7.43 -20.38
N GLN A 65 -5.89 -7.63 -19.85
CA GLN A 65 -6.10 -7.70 -18.41
C GLN A 65 -5.06 -8.64 -17.80
N ALA A 66 -4.10 -8.08 -17.05
CA ALA A 66 -3.05 -8.86 -16.43
C ALA A 66 -3.70 -9.98 -15.62
N SER A 67 -3.25 -11.22 -15.84
CA SER A 67 -3.81 -12.38 -15.14
C SER A 67 -3.60 -12.22 -13.64
N ARG A 68 -4.44 -12.85 -12.80
CA ARG A 68 -4.28 -12.81 -11.34
C ARG A 68 -2.87 -13.18 -10.89
N ALA A 69 -2.29 -14.21 -11.51
CA ALA A 69 -0.92 -14.64 -11.23
C ALA A 69 0.11 -13.54 -11.57
N VAL A 70 -0.06 -12.85 -12.71
CA VAL A 70 0.80 -11.74 -13.10
C VAL A 70 0.66 -10.56 -12.14
N ILE A 71 -0.56 -10.20 -11.72
CA ILE A 71 -0.79 -9.12 -10.76
C ILE A 71 -0.04 -9.42 -9.45
N LEU A 72 -0.17 -10.64 -8.91
CA LEU A 72 0.53 -11.04 -7.69
C LEU A 72 2.04 -11.02 -7.86
N LYS A 73 2.55 -11.55 -8.99
CA LYS A 73 3.98 -11.56 -9.27
C LYS A 73 4.55 -10.14 -9.34
N LYS A 74 3.91 -9.24 -10.10
CA LYS A 74 4.33 -7.84 -10.21
C LYS A 74 4.21 -7.09 -8.87
N ALA A 75 3.22 -7.41 -8.04
CA ALA A 75 3.11 -6.84 -6.71
C ALA A 75 4.30 -7.23 -5.83
N ILE A 76 4.71 -8.51 -5.85
CA ILE A 76 5.90 -8.99 -5.13
C ILE A 76 7.15 -8.29 -5.66
N GLU A 77 7.36 -8.27 -6.97
CA GLU A 77 8.52 -7.61 -7.60
C GLU A 77 8.58 -6.12 -7.26
N SER A 78 7.44 -5.43 -7.23
CA SER A 78 7.36 -4.02 -6.86
C SER A 78 7.73 -3.78 -5.39
N ILE A 79 7.35 -4.68 -4.49
CA ILE A 79 7.71 -4.59 -3.06
C ILE A 79 9.20 -4.84 -2.88
N GLU A 80 9.74 -5.90 -3.49
CA GLU A 80 11.16 -6.24 -3.43
C GLU A 80 12.04 -5.12 -3.99
N LYS A 81 11.63 -4.54 -5.13
CA LYS A 81 12.29 -3.38 -5.72
C LYS A 81 12.25 -2.19 -4.75
N GLY A 82 11.09 -1.86 -4.19
CA GLY A 82 10.96 -0.75 -3.24
C GLY A 82 11.83 -0.94 -1.99
N GLN A 83 11.99 -2.18 -1.51
CA GLN A 83 12.89 -2.51 -0.40
C GLN A 83 14.36 -2.31 -0.79
N SER A 84 14.77 -2.78 -1.97
CA SER A 84 16.14 -2.61 -2.49
C SER A 84 16.48 -1.13 -2.73
N ASP A 85 15.55 -0.37 -3.32
CA ASP A 85 15.71 1.06 -3.58
C ASP A 85 15.82 1.84 -2.26
N SER A 86 14.98 1.52 -1.27
CA SER A 86 15.05 2.11 0.08
C SER A 86 16.39 1.84 0.77
N ALA A 87 16.90 0.61 0.66
CA ALA A 87 18.21 0.26 1.20
C ALA A 87 19.35 1.03 0.53
N THR A 88 19.30 1.17 -0.80
CA THR A 88 20.30 1.93 -1.58
C THR A 88 20.26 3.41 -1.22
N LEU A 89 19.06 4.01 -1.19
CA LEU A 89 18.88 5.40 -0.80
C LEU A 89 19.35 5.68 0.63
N SER A 90 19.15 4.73 1.56
CA SER A 90 19.66 4.85 2.93
C SER A 90 21.19 4.94 2.97
N VAL A 91 21.88 4.12 2.17
CA VAL A 91 23.35 4.16 2.03
C VAL A 91 23.79 5.49 1.40
N ASP A 92 23.12 5.93 0.35
CA ASP A 92 23.43 7.18 -0.34
C ASP A 92 23.25 8.40 0.58
N VAL A 93 22.16 8.43 1.36
CA VAL A 93 21.92 9.49 2.35
C VAL A 93 23.06 9.53 3.37
N ALA A 94 23.47 8.39 3.92
CA ALA A 94 24.58 8.33 4.88
C ALA A 94 25.92 8.79 4.25
N GLU A 95 26.17 8.43 3.00
CA GLU A 95 27.38 8.88 2.28
C GLU A 95 27.36 10.38 2.02
N GLN A 96 26.22 10.94 1.61
CA GLN A 96 26.05 12.37 1.38
C GLN A 96 26.16 13.18 2.68
N GLU A 97 25.64 12.66 3.79
CA GLU A 97 25.84 13.26 5.11
C GLU A 97 27.33 13.30 5.50
N SER A 98 28.08 12.23 5.24
CA SER A 98 29.53 12.20 5.46
C SER A 98 30.28 13.20 4.58
N LYS A 99 29.94 13.29 3.29
CA LYS A 99 30.51 14.28 2.35
C LYS A 99 30.21 15.71 2.81
N ASN A 100 28.97 15.97 3.20
CA ASN A 100 28.54 17.28 3.70
C ASN A 100 29.27 17.66 5.00
N ALA A 101 29.50 16.71 5.92
CA ALA A 101 30.27 16.95 7.12
C ALA A 101 31.71 17.40 6.81
N LYS A 102 32.40 16.69 5.90
CA LYS A 102 33.77 17.05 5.46
C LYS A 102 33.83 18.41 4.78
N LEU A 103 32.86 18.72 3.91
CA LEU A 103 32.79 20.03 3.25
C LEU A 103 32.54 21.16 4.25
N ARG A 104 31.70 20.93 5.26
CA ARG A 104 31.46 21.91 6.33
C ARG A 104 32.73 22.16 7.14
N GLU A 105 33.50 21.12 7.46
CA GLU A 105 34.80 21.25 8.13
C GLU A 105 35.80 22.05 7.27
N GLU A 106 35.89 21.76 5.98
CA GLU A 106 36.76 22.49 5.05
C GLU A 106 36.39 23.98 4.96
N ILE A 107 35.09 24.28 4.86
CA ILE A 107 34.59 25.65 4.84
C ILE A 107 34.96 26.38 6.13
N ALA A 108 34.82 25.73 7.30
CA ALA A 108 35.20 26.32 8.58
C ALA A 108 36.72 26.62 8.63
N ARG A 109 37.55 25.68 8.17
CA ARG A 109 39.01 25.83 8.10
C ARG A 109 39.44 26.98 7.19
N LEU A 110 38.82 27.11 6.02
CA LEU A 110 39.13 28.19 5.08
C LEU A 110 38.66 29.56 5.59
N LYS A 111 37.51 29.61 6.27
CA LYS A 111 37.03 30.84 6.92
C LYS A 111 37.99 31.30 8.02
N ALA A 112 38.48 30.39 8.87
CA ALA A 112 39.45 30.71 9.91
C ALA A 112 40.79 31.25 9.36
N LYS A 113 41.21 30.80 8.17
CA LYS A 113 42.41 31.33 7.49
C LYS A 113 42.20 32.71 6.87
N LYS A 114 40.95 33.09 6.59
CA LYS A 114 40.63 34.36 5.92
C LYS A 114 40.55 35.53 6.88
N ASP A 115 40.30 35.31 8.18
CA ASP A 115 40.27 36.39 9.17
C ASP A 115 41.61 37.14 9.20
N PRO A 116 41.69 38.35 8.61
CA PRO A 116 42.94 38.98 8.25
C PRO A 116 43.37 39.91 9.40
N SER A 117 43.77 39.34 10.53
CA SER A 117 44.59 40.08 11.50
C SER A 117 45.99 40.41 10.97
N SER A 118 46.33 39.94 9.76
CA SER A 118 47.62 40.17 9.10
C SER A 118 47.66 41.36 8.13
N SER A 119 46.55 42.11 7.92
CA SER A 119 46.53 43.20 6.92
C SER A 119 46.76 44.61 7.48
N GLN A 120 47.18 44.77 8.73
CA GLN A 120 47.51 46.09 9.30
C GLN A 120 48.90 46.10 9.95
N SER A 121 49.96 46.08 9.14
CA SER A 121 51.30 46.37 9.63
C SER A 121 52.28 46.88 8.56
N ILE A 122 51.83 47.65 7.57
CA ILE A 122 52.76 48.44 6.74
C ILE A 122 52.13 49.80 6.46
N ILE A 123 52.66 50.85 7.09
CA ILE A 123 53.06 52.15 6.52
C ILE A 123 53.62 52.94 7.73
N GLN A 124 54.95 53.00 7.82
CA GLN A 124 55.69 54.06 8.54
C GLN A 124 56.20 55.04 7.50
#